data_AF-A0A5B6UP96-F1
#
_entry.id   AF-A0A5B6UP96-F1
#
_cell.length_a   1.000
_cell.length_b   1.000
_cell.length_c   1.000
_cell.angle_alpha   90.00
_cell.angle_beta   90.00
_cell.angle_gamma   90.00
#
_symmetry.space_group_name_H-M   'P 1'
#
loop_
_entity.id
_entity.type
_entity.pdbx_description
1 polymer ?
#
loop_
_entity_poly.entity_id
_entity_poly.type
_entity_poly.pdbx_seq_one_letter_code
_entity_poly.pdbx_strand_id
1 'polypeptide(L)'
;MAEPATATQAAAPAVSLLKDELDIVIPTIRNLDFLEMWRPFFQPYHLIIVQDGDPSKTIKVPEGFDYELYNRNDINRILGPKASCISFKDSACRCFGYMVSKKKYIFTIDDDCFYLGFCYYGQKLNPLIVLMGDLDTLVQICVAKDPSGKAINALEQHIKNLLSPSTPFFFNTLYDPFREGADFVRGYPFSLREGVPTAASHGLWLNIPDYDAPTQLVKPLERNTRYVDAVLTIPKGTLFPMCGMNLAFNRELIGPAMYFGLMGDGQPIGRYDDMWAGWCTKVICDHLGLGVKTGLPYIFHSKASNPFVNLRKEYKGIYWQEEIIPFFQQAVLPKDCTTVQKCYIELAKQVKEKLSKVDPYFDKLADAMVTWIEAWDELNPTGPVPNGKAA
;
A
#
# COMPACT_ATOMS: atom_id res chain seq x y z
N MET A 1 10.41 23.47 -50.68
CA MET A 1 9.95 23.72 -49.30
C MET A 1 10.30 22.49 -48.50
N ALA A 2 11.26 22.61 -47.59
CA ALA A 2 11.71 21.51 -46.75
C ALA A 2 10.84 21.43 -45.48
N GLU A 3 10.40 20.23 -45.12
CA GLU A 3 9.69 19.97 -43.86
C GLU A 3 10.59 20.29 -42.65
N PRO A 4 10.05 20.86 -41.56
CA PRO A 4 10.83 21.07 -40.36
C PRO A 4 10.96 19.76 -39.60
N ALA A 5 12.20 19.39 -39.28
CA ALA A 5 12.53 18.30 -38.39
C ALA A 5 11.89 18.53 -37.01
N THR A 6 11.10 17.56 -36.55
CA THR A 6 10.57 17.49 -35.19
C THR A 6 11.73 17.26 -34.22
N ALA A 7 12.22 18.34 -33.61
CA ALA A 7 13.10 18.27 -32.46
C ALA A 7 12.32 17.61 -31.30
N THR A 8 12.77 16.43 -30.88
CA THR A 8 12.32 15.78 -29.65
C THR A 8 12.67 16.71 -28.48
N GLN A 9 11.67 17.42 -27.97
CA GLN A 9 11.82 18.22 -26.75
C GLN A 9 12.05 17.24 -25.60
N ALA A 10 13.29 17.16 -25.11
CA ALA A 10 13.58 16.46 -23.87
C ALA A 10 12.75 17.13 -22.75
N ALA A 11 11.87 16.36 -22.13
CA ALA A 11 11.09 16.83 -20.99
C ALA A 11 12.05 17.33 -19.90
N ALA A 12 11.79 18.52 -19.36
CA ALA A 12 12.48 19.01 -18.18
C ALA A 12 12.43 17.93 -17.07
N PRO A 13 13.50 17.74 -16.27
CA PRO A 13 13.47 16.77 -15.19
C PRO A 13 12.30 17.12 -14.26
N ALA A 14 11.35 16.21 -14.15
CA ALA A 14 10.19 16.39 -13.27
C ALA A 14 10.70 16.55 -11.83
N VAL A 15 10.30 17.64 -11.16
CA VAL A 15 10.63 17.88 -9.76
C VAL A 15 10.06 16.74 -8.93
N SER A 16 10.91 16.03 -8.17
CA SER A 16 10.49 14.96 -7.27
C SER A 16 9.70 15.54 -6.10
N LEU A 17 8.36 15.42 -6.16
CA LEU A 17 7.46 15.93 -5.12
C LEU A 17 7.69 15.20 -3.79
N LEU A 18 7.66 15.93 -2.67
CA LEU A 18 7.77 15.37 -1.32
C LEU A 18 9.01 14.50 -1.07
N LYS A 19 10.11 14.70 -1.80
CA LYS A 19 11.35 13.90 -1.67
C LYS A 19 11.81 13.73 -0.21
N ASP A 20 11.80 14.83 0.54
CA ASP A 20 12.28 14.86 1.92
C ASP A 20 11.19 14.52 2.95
N GLU A 21 9.93 14.35 2.49
CA GLU A 21 8.76 14.10 3.33
C GLU A 21 8.12 12.71 3.10
N LEU A 22 8.63 11.92 2.16
CA LEU A 22 8.12 10.60 1.81
C LEU A 22 9.19 9.51 1.87
N ASP A 23 8.86 8.39 2.53
CA ASP A 23 9.61 7.14 2.48
C ASP A 23 8.86 6.10 1.64
N ILE A 24 9.62 5.24 0.95
CA ILE A 24 9.07 4.08 0.25
C ILE A 24 9.36 2.82 1.08
N VAL A 25 8.34 2.09 1.47
CA VAL A 25 8.46 0.87 2.30
C VAL A 25 8.23 -0.37 1.43
N ILE A 26 9.19 -1.31 1.44
CA ILE A 26 9.16 -2.50 0.59
C ILE A 26 9.40 -3.74 1.46
N PRO A 27 8.40 -4.63 1.65
CA PRO A 27 8.67 -5.96 2.19
C PRO A 27 9.25 -6.87 1.12
N THR A 28 10.17 -7.75 1.51
CA THR A 28 10.75 -8.70 0.56
C THR A 28 11.30 -9.97 1.21
N ILE A 29 11.43 -11.01 0.39
CA ILE A 29 12.17 -12.24 0.71
C ILE A 29 13.25 -12.55 -0.36
N ARG A 30 13.53 -11.62 -1.27
CA ARG A 30 14.35 -11.80 -2.49
C ARG A 30 15.07 -10.51 -2.89
N ASN A 31 16.00 -10.61 -3.83
CA ASN A 31 16.71 -9.46 -4.37
C ASN A 31 15.74 -8.46 -5.01
N LEU A 32 16.07 -7.18 -4.93
CA LEU A 32 15.22 -6.07 -5.38
C LEU A 32 15.58 -5.56 -6.76
N ASP A 33 15.85 -6.47 -7.71
CA ASP A 33 16.18 -6.11 -9.10
C ASP A 33 15.05 -5.30 -9.77
N PHE A 34 13.81 -5.45 -9.30
CA PHE A 34 12.66 -4.65 -9.74
C PHE A 34 12.83 -3.13 -9.52
N LEU A 35 13.74 -2.72 -8.63
CA LEU A 35 14.03 -1.30 -8.41
C LEU A 35 14.65 -0.65 -9.65
N GLU A 36 15.33 -1.38 -10.52
CA GLU A 36 15.82 -0.82 -11.79
C GLU A 36 14.68 -0.31 -12.68
N MET A 37 13.53 -0.99 -12.63
CA MET A 37 12.33 -0.62 -13.39
C MET A 37 11.71 0.67 -12.87
N TRP A 38 11.80 0.84 -11.55
CA TRP A 38 11.25 1.97 -10.83
C TRP A 38 12.28 3.08 -10.60
N ARG A 39 13.55 2.89 -10.99
CA ARG A 39 14.65 3.83 -10.76
C ARG A 39 14.31 5.28 -11.15
N PRO A 40 13.69 5.55 -12.32
CA PRO A 40 13.31 6.91 -12.69
C PRO A 40 12.32 7.58 -11.71
N PHE A 41 11.57 6.79 -10.94
CA PHE A 41 10.55 7.26 -10.00
C PHE A 41 11.02 7.19 -8.54
N PHE A 42 11.79 6.17 -8.17
CA PHE A 42 12.12 5.87 -6.76
C PHE A 42 13.49 6.33 -6.33
N GLN A 43 14.47 6.44 -7.23
CA GLN A 43 15.84 6.81 -6.87
C GLN A 43 15.95 8.11 -6.05
N PRO A 44 15.11 9.14 -6.27
CA PRO A 44 15.16 10.34 -5.44
C PRO A 44 14.76 10.13 -3.98
N TYR A 45 14.02 9.07 -3.65
CA TYR A 45 13.42 8.86 -2.33
C TYR A 45 14.23 7.85 -1.51
N HIS A 46 14.12 7.98 -0.19
CA HIS A 46 14.68 7.01 0.75
C HIS A 46 13.79 5.77 0.82
N LEU A 47 14.40 4.58 0.84
CA LEU A 47 13.73 3.30 0.93
C LEU A 47 13.89 2.68 2.31
N ILE A 48 12.82 2.12 2.86
CA ILE A 48 12.86 1.26 4.05
C ILE A 48 12.48 -0.15 3.61
N ILE A 49 13.48 -1.03 3.57
CA ILE A 49 13.33 -2.41 3.13
C ILE A 49 13.17 -3.29 4.37
N VAL A 50 12.11 -4.10 4.39
CA VAL A 50 11.88 -5.08 5.46
C VAL A 50 12.03 -6.49 4.88
N GLN A 51 13.14 -7.13 5.20
CA GLN A 51 13.41 -8.51 4.85
C GLN A 51 12.65 -9.45 5.80
N ASP A 52 11.84 -10.32 5.20
CA ASP A 52 11.13 -11.39 5.89
C ASP A 52 11.77 -12.77 5.63
N GLY A 53 11.34 -13.77 6.39
CA GLY A 53 11.86 -15.12 6.30
C GLY A 53 13.20 -15.32 7.01
N ASP A 54 14.17 -15.91 6.32
CA ASP A 54 15.47 -16.27 6.88
C ASP A 54 16.41 -15.05 6.92
N PRO A 55 16.76 -14.52 8.12
CA PRO A 55 17.60 -13.33 8.25
C PRO A 55 19.07 -13.59 7.87
N SER A 56 19.50 -14.84 7.70
CA SER A 56 20.87 -15.17 7.27
C SER A 56 21.07 -14.99 5.77
N LYS A 57 19.99 -14.89 4.99
CA LYS A 57 20.06 -14.63 3.55
C LYS A 57 20.36 -13.16 3.29
N THR A 58 21.33 -12.89 2.45
CA THR A 58 21.62 -11.52 2.00
C THR A 58 20.69 -11.15 0.84
N ILE A 59 19.96 -10.05 1.01
CA ILE A 59 19.16 -9.42 -0.05
C ILE A 59 20.05 -8.41 -0.79
N LYS A 60 20.10 -8.52 -2.11
CA LYS A 60 20.79 -7.53 -2.96
C LYS A 60 19.83 -6.40 -3.33
N VAL A 61 20.30 -5.17 -3.17
CA VAL A 61 19.65 -3.94 -3.60
C VAL A 61 20.54 -3.32 -4.69
N PRO A 62 19.99 -2.87 -5.84
CA PRO A 62 20.79 -2.22 -6.86
C PRO A 62 21.50 -0.96 -6.35
N GLU A 63 22.66 -0.64 -6.92
CA GLU A 63 23.46 0.51 -6.49
C GLU A 63 22.74 1.85 -6.73
N GLY A 64 23.10 2.87 -5.94
CA GLY A 64 22.62 4.24 -6.11
C GLY A 64 21.22 4.53 -5.56
N PHE A 65 20.64 3.62 -4.78
CA PHE A 65 19.48 3.89 -3.92
C PHE A 65 19.93 4.23 -2.49
N ASP A 66 19.24 5.18 -1.87
CA ASP A 66 19.37 5.49 -0.44
C ASP A 66 18.38 4.61 0.34
N TYR A 67 18.88 3.74 1.22
CA TYR A 67 18.02 2.79 1.92
C TYR A 67 18.52 2.34 3.28
N GLU A 68 17.57 1.97 4.13
CA GLU A 68 17.76 1.13 5.31
C GLU A 68 17.16 -0.26 5.06
N LEU A 69 17.83 -1.30 5.55
CA LEU A 69 17.35 -2.67 5.48
C LEU A 69 17.27 -3.26 6.88
N TYR A 70 16.08 -3.74 7.23
CA TYR A 70 15.79 -4.39 8.49
C TYR A 70 15.38 -5.85 8.27
N ASN A 71 15.82 -6.75 9.13
CA ASN A 71 15.35 -8.14 9.13
C ASN A 71 14.78 -8.53 10.52
N ARG A 72 14.40 -9.80 10.68
CA ARG A 72 13.81 -10.30 11.93
C ARG A 72 14.68 -10.09 13.16
N ASN A 73 16.02 -10.14 13.03
CA ASN A 73 16.92 -9.88 14.15
C ASN A 73 16.88 -8.41 14.58
N ASP A 74 16.80 -7.48 13.64
CA ASP A 74 16.65 -6.05 13.94
C ASP A 74 15.33 -5.75 14.61
N ILE A 75 14.23 -6.32 14.10
CA ILE A 75 12.89 -6.18 14.70
C ILE A 75 12.92 -6.65 16.16
N ASN A 76 13.49 -7.84 16.42
CA ASN A 76 13.60 -8.40 17.77
C ASN A 76 14.49 -7.54 18.69
N ARG A 77 15.60 -7.00 18.16
CA ARG A 77 16.51 -6.15 18.91
C ARG A 77 15.89 -4.80 19.27
N ILE A 78 15.17 -4.18 18.33
CA ILE A 78 14.60 -2.83 18.48
C ILE A 78 13.32 -2.87 19.34
N LEU A 79 12.42 -3.83 19.11
CA LEU A 79 11.14 -3.90 19.81
C LEU A 79 11.15 -4.79 21.06
N GLY A 80 12.20 -5.61 21.25
CA GLY A 80 12.26 -6.57 22.35
C GLY A 80 11.03 -7.48 22.38
N PRO A 81 10.37 -7.68 23.53
CA PRO A 81 9.16 -8.50 23.63
C PRO A 81 7.99 -8.03 22.73
N LYS A 82 7.92 -6.72 22.41
CA LYS A 82 6.87 -6.17 21.55
C LYS A 82 7.03 -6.56 20.08
N ALA A 83 8.16 -7.15 19.69
CA ALA A 83 8.35 -7.73 18.35
C ALA A 83 7.29 -8.78 18.00
N SER A 84 6.63 -9.36 19.02
CA SER A 84 5.50 -10.28 18.87
C SER A 84 4.29 -9.69 18.12
N CYS A 85 4.15 -8.36 18.05
CA CYS A 85 3.12 -7.70 17.23
C CYS A 85 3.50 -7.60 15.73
N ILE A 86 4.73 -7.92 15.33
CA ILE A 86 5.11 -7.90 13.91
C ILE A 86 4.97 -9.30 13.33
N SER A 87 4.08 -9.42 12.33
CA SER A 87 3.84 -10.67 11.60
C SER A 87 5.11 -11.21 10.91
N PHE A 88 5.11 -12.50 10.57
CA PHE A 88 6.29 -13.22 10.08
C PHE A 88 5.93 -14.23 8.99
N LYS A 89 6.78 -14.36 7.97
CA LYS A 89 6.52 -15.16 6.74
C LYS A 89 5.30 -14.67 5.96
N ASP A 90 5.08 -13.37 5.96
CA ASP A 90 4.09 -12.65 5.17
C ASP A 90 4.55 -11.21 4.88
N SER A 91 3.84 -10.53 3.98
CA SER A 91 4.20 -9.18 3.59
C SER A 91 3.78 -8.11 4.62
N ALA A 92 3.03 -8.49 5.66
CA ALA A 92 2.66 -7.62 6.78
C ALA A 92 3.86 -7.20 7.66
N CYS A 93 5.02 -7.85 7.52
CA CYS A 93 6.28 -7.40 8.12
C CYS A 93 6.60 -5.92 7.80
N ARG A 94 6.11 -5.39 6.67
CA ARG A 94 6.19 -3.96 6.29
C ARG A 94 5.68 -3.00 7.36
N CYS A 95 4.81 -3.43 8.27
CA CYS A 95 4.34 -2.62 9.39
C CYS A 95 5.50 -2.11 10.24
N PHE A 96 6.58 -2.88 10.37
CA PHE A 96 7.80 -2.39 11.03
C PHE A 96 8.38 -1.16 10.32
N GLY A 97 8.41 -1.19 8.98
CA GLY A 97 8.83 -0.04 8.15
C GLY A 97 7.99 1.20 8.39
N TYR A 98 6.67 1.04 8.56
CA TYR A 98 5.77 2.15 8.89
C TYR A 98 6.08 2.78 10.25
N MET A 99 6.42 1.93 11.22
CA MET A 99 6.74 2.34 12.59
C MET A 99 8.05 3.11 12.67
N VAL A 100 9.10 2.67 11.95
CA VAL A 100 10.44 3.27 12.00
C VAL A 100 10.59 4.51 11.13
N SER A 101 9.82 4.63 10.03
CA SER A 101 9.81 5.84 9.21
C SER A 101 9.54 7.08 10.06
N LYS A 102 10.29 8.17 9.81
CA LYS A 102 10.10 9.47 10.46
C LYS A 102 9.51 10.51 9.52
N LYS A 103 9.25 10.13 8.27
CA LYS A 103 8.71 11.01 7.25
C LYS A 103 7.19 11.07 7.34
N LYS A 104 6.63 12.18 6.85
CA LYS A 104 5.21 12.49 6.94
C LYS A 104 4.36 11.56 6.08
N TYR A 105 4.88 11.09 4.96
CA TYR A 105 4.19 10.22 4.02
C TYR A 105 4.94 8.91 3.85
N ILE A 106 4.17 7.85 3.65
CA ILE A 106 4.70 6.54 3.27
C ILE A 106 4.02 6.12 1.98
N PHE A 107 4.80 5.63 1.03
CA PHE A 107 4.34 4.81 -0.07
C PHE A 107 4.81 3.37 0.15
N THR A 108 3.94 2.39 -0.04
CA THR A 108 4.26 0.97 0.12
C THR A 108 3.96 0.23 -1.17
N ILE A 109 4.88 -0.65 -1.56
CA ILE A 109 4.79 -1.42 -2.81
C ILE A 109 5.42 -2.81 -2.64
N ASP A 110 4.81 -3.81 -3.30
CA ASP A 110 5.36 -5.17 -3.31
C ASP A 110 6.46 -5.32 -4.35
N ASP A 111 7.41 -6.21 -4.06
CA ASP A 111 8.59 -6.48 -4.89
C ASP A 111 8.27 -7.17 -6.23
N ASP A 112 7.01 -7.48 -6.51
CA ASP A 112 6.50 -8.04 -7.78
C ASP A 112 5.51 -7.14 -8.55
N CYS A 113 5.49 -5.85 -8.19
CA CYS A 113 4.71 -4.81 -8.85
C CYS A 113 5.44 -4.22 -10.07
N PHE A 114 5.65 -5.04 -11.09
CA PHE A 114 6.42 -4.65 -12.26
C PHE A 114 6.02 -5.44 -13.53
N TYR A 115 6.37 -4.99 -14.74
CA TYR A 115 6.10 -5.71 -16.00
C TYR A 115 7.20 -6.73 -16.36
N LEU A 116 6.86 -8.01 -16.42
CA LEU A 116 7.68 -9.04 -17.09
C LEU A 116 7.15 -9.25 -18.52
N GLY A 117 7.73 -8.55 -19.50
CA GLY A 117 7.47 -8.86 -20.89
C GLY A 117 8.64 -8.50 -21.78
N PHE A 118 8.96 -9.42 -22.70
CA PHE A 118 9.86 -9.16 -23.80
C PHE A 118 9.20 -8.15 -24.74
N CYS A 119 9.54 -6.87 -24.64
CA CYS A 119 9.21 -5.92 -25.71
C CYS A 119 10.24 -6.08 -26.83
N TYR A 120 9.87 -6.78 -27.92
CA TYR A 120 10.56 -6.67 -29.20
C TYR A 120 9.80 -5.68 -30.08
N TYR A 121 10.44 -4.59 -30.51
CA TYR A 121 9.88 -3.69 -31.53
C TYR A 121 9.64 -4.51 -32.80
N GLY A 122 8.41 -4.46 -33.32
CA GLY A 122 7.88 -5.42 -34.29
C GLY A 122 8.82 -5.75 -35.45
N GLN A 123 9.27 -7.00 -35.50
CA GLN A 123 9.42 -7.86 -36.68
C GLN A 123 9.83 -9.26 -36.20
N LYS A 124 9.29 -10.31 -36.84
CA LYS A 124 9.61 -11.71 -36.54
C LYS A 124 11.13 -11.92 -36.57
N LEU A 125 11.71 -12.49 -35.50
CA LEU A 125 13.12 -12.85 -35.48
C LEU A 125 13.38 -14.29 -35.94
N ASN A 126 14.44 -14.39 -36.74
CA ASN A 126 15.07 -15.60 -37.25
C ASN A 126 15.89 -16.27 -36.13
N PRO A 127 15.81 -17.60 -35.94
CA PRO A 127 16.47 -18.33 -34.85
C PRO A 127 18.01 -18.22 -34.76
N LEU A 128 18.70 -17.59 -35.72
CA LEU A 128 20.16 -17.41 -35.67
C LEU A 128 20.68 -16.27 -34.77
N ILE A 129 19.85 -15.31 -34.35
CA ILE A 129 20.33 -14.14 -33.56
C ILE A 129 20.53 -14.45 -32.06
N VAL A 130 20.03 -15.60 -31.57
CA VAL A 130 20.21 -16.05 -30.18
C VAL A 130 21.67 -16.41 -29.85
N LEU A 131 22.53 -16.61 -30.86
CA LEU A 131 23.90 -17.10 -30.66
C LEU A 131 25.00 -16.03 -30.71
N MET A 132 24.69 -14.75 -30.99
CA MET A 132 25.75 -13.75 -31.26
C MET A 132 25.52 -12.32 -30.69
N GLY A 133 24.53 -12.07 -29.83
CA GLY A 133 24.28 -10.73 -29.27
C GLY A 133 24.27 -10.71 -27.74
N ASP A 134 24.91 -9.68 -27.15
CA ASP A 134 24.88 -9.39 -25.71
C ASP A 134 23.46 -9.48 -25.15
N LEU A 135 23.30 -10.32 -24.12
CA LEU A 135 22.04 -10.51 -23.39
C LEU A 135 21.53 -9.21 -22.73
N ASP A 136 22.36 -8.18 -22.62
CA ASP A 136 22.03 -6.90 -21.99
C ASP A 136 21.09 -6.01 -22.83
N THR A 137 20.80 -6.38 -24.08
CA THR A 137 20.06 -5.51 -25.02
C THR A 137 18.58 -5.88 -25.25
N LEU A 138 18.00 -6.87 -24.55
CA LEU A 138 16.69 -7.43 -24.92
C LEU A 138 15.64 -7.59 -23.81
N VAL A 139 15.73 -6.80 -22.74
CA VAL A 139 14.62 -6.68 -21.78
C VAL A 139 14.29 -5.20 -21.59
N GLN A 140 13.29 -4.69 -22.31
CA GLN A 140 12.71 -3.38 -21.98
C GLN A 140 11.75 -3.55 -20.83
N ILE A 141 12.34 -3.56 -19.66
CA ILE A 141 11.71 -3.70 -18.37
C ILE A 141 10.88 -2.41 -18.08
N CYS A 142 9.54 -2.50 -17.93
CA CYS A 142 8.64 -1.32 -17.83
C CYS A 142 7.72 -1.32 -16.58
N VAL A 143 7.22 -0.15 -16.17
CA VAL A 143 6.07 -0.02 -15.23
C VAL A 143 4.73 -0.12 -15.98
N ALA A 144 3.60 -0.06 -15.26
CA ALA A 144 2.27 0.03 -15.87
C ALA A 144 2.19 1.20 -16.86
N LYS A 145 1.38 1.05 -17.92
CA LYS A 145 1.16 2.08 -18.95
C LYS A 145 -0.30 2.49 -18.97
N ASP A 146 -0.53 3.78 -19.19
CA ASP A 146 -1.87 4.31 -19.44
C ASP A 146 -2.36 3.94 -20.87
N PRO A 147 -3.62 4.23 -21.23
CA PRO A 147 -4.15 3.93 -22.56
C PRO A 147 -3.40 4.62 -23.73
N SER A 148 -2.62 5.67 -23.46
CA SER A 148 -1.76 6.34 -24.46
C SER A 148 -0.40 5.64 -24.64
N GLY A 149 -0.10 4.64 -23.80
CA GLY A 149 1.17 3.93 -23.78
C GLY A 149 2.25 4.59 -22.92
N LYS A 150 1.92 5.68 -22.20
CA LYS A 150 2.85 6.37 -21.32
C LYS A 150 3.01 5.61 -20.00
N ALA A 151 4.24 5.52 -19.51
CA ALA A 151 4.54 4.96 -18.20
C ALA A 151 3.81 5.71 -17.08
N ILE A 152 3.17 4.97 -16.18
CA ILE A 152 2.46 5.50 -15.04
C ILE A 152 3.46 5.70 -13.89
N ASN A 153 3.61 6.95 -13.45
CA ASN A 153 4.29 7.27 -12.20
C ASN A 153 3.31 7.12 -11.03
N ALA A 154 3.20 5.90 -10.50
CA ALA A 154 2.25 5.59 -9.43
C ALA A 154 2.52 6.42 -8.17
N LEU A 155 3.79 6.61 -7.81
CA LEU A 155 4.19 7.41 -6.65
C LEU A 155 3.71 8.85 -6.77
N GLU A 156 3.93 9.52 -7.91
CA GLU A 156 3.48 10.90 -8.12
C GLU A 156 1.95 11.02 -8.05
N GLN A 157 1.21 10.06 -8.62
CA GLN A 157 -0.25 10.05 -8.56
C GLN A 157 -0.78 9.84 -7.13
N HIS A 158 -0.14 8.97 -6.35
CA HIS A 158 -0.42 8.84 -4.91
C HIS A 158 -0.17 10.15 -4.16
N ILE A 159 0.94 10.82 -4.43
CA ILE A 159 1.26 12.13 -3.82
C ILE A 159 0.16 13.14 -4.14
N LYS A 160 -0.29 13.24 -5.40
CA LYS A 160 -1.40 14.12 -5.80
C LYS A 160 -2.70 13.81 -5.06
N ASN A 161 -3.01 12.53 -4.86
CA ASN A 161 -4.19 12.13 -4.10
C ASN A 161 -4.09 12.51 -2.62
N LEU A 162 -2.92 12.35 -2.00
CA LEU A 162 -2.69 12.69 -0.59
C LEU A 162 -2.69 14.20 -0.33
N LEU A 163 -2.22 14.98 -1.30
CA LEU A 163 -2.18 16.45 -1.20
C LEU A 163 -3.50 17.14 -1.56
N SER A 164 -4.46 16.41 -2.14
CA SER A 164 -5.79 16.93 -2.47
C SER A 164 -6.82 16.51 -1.44
N PRO A 165 -7.81 17.36 -1.09
CA PRO A 165 -8.85 16.99 -0.14
C PRO A 165 -9.73 15.84 -0.65
N SER A 166 -10.37 15.15 0.28
CA SER A 166 -11.37 14.13 0.02
C SER A 166 -12.78 14.65 0.30
N THR A 167 -13.79 14.08 -0.34
CA THR A 167 -15.19 14.50 -0.20
C THR A 167 -16.10 13.37 0.32
N PRO A 168 -15.91 12.87 1.56
CA PRO A 168 -16.56 11.64 2.02
C PRO A 168 -18.03 11.82 2.43
N PHE A 169 -18.48 13.06 2.66
CA PHE A 169 -19.81 13.35 3.22
C PHE A 169 -20.91 13.55 2.17
N PHE A 170 -20.53 13.75 0.92
CA PHE A 170 -21.47 13.90 -0.19
C PHE A 170 -20.80 13.42 -1.48
N PHE A 171 -21.46 12.53 -2.22
CA PHE A 171 -20.88 11.93 -3.41
C PHE A 171 -21.01 12.89 -4.61
N ASN A 172 -19.86 13.30 -5.18
CA ASN A 172 -19.83 14.08 -6.41
C ASN A 172 -19.96 13.14 -7.63
N THR A 173 -20.99 13.33 -8.44
CA THR A 173 -21.25 12.42 -9.58
C THR A 173 -20.29 12.62 -10.76
N LEU A 174 -19.46 13.67 -10.73
CA LEU A 174 -18.30 13.85 -11.61
C LEU A 174 -16.99 13.33 -10.98
N TYR A 175 -17.08 12.46 -9.98
CA TYR A 175 -15.95 11.88 -9.26
C TYR A 175 -15.12 12.95 -8.52
N ASP A 176 -13.82 12.71 -8.30
CA ASP A 176 -12.96 13.61 -7.51
C ASP A 176 -12.87 15.03 -8.13
N PRO A 177 -13.44 16.06 -7.47
CA PRO A 177 -13.49 17.43 -8.00
C PRO A 177 -12.14 18.15 -7.97
N PHE A 178 -11.12 17.58 -7.32
CA PHE A 178 -9.78 18.17 -7.24
C PHE A 178 -8.86 17.72 -8.37
N ARG A 179 -9.36 16.91 -9.30
CA ARG A 179 -8.64 16.54 -10.52
C ARG A 179 -8.81 17.60 -11.60
N GLU A 180 -7.78 17.75 -12.43
CA GLU A 180 -7.85 18.58 -13.63
C GLU A 180 -9.04 18.16 -14.51
N GLY A 181 -9.86 19.13 -14.90
CA GLY A 181 -11.05 18.89 -15.72
C GLY A 181 -12.30 18.41 -14.97
N ALA A 182 -12.25 18.25 -13.64
CA ALA A 182 -13.40 17.94 -12.80
C ALA A 182 -13.80 19.14 -11.92
N ASP A 183 -15.07 19.18 -11.48
CA ASP A 183 -15.59 20.18 -10.55
C ASP A 183 -16.79 19.60 -9.77
N PHE A 184 -17.29 20.34 -8.79
CA PHE A 184 -18.51 20.05 -8.05
C PHE A 184 -19.75 20.26 -8.92
N VAL A 185 -20.61 19.24 -8.99
CA VAL A 185 -21.87 19.33 -9.73
C VAL A 185 -22.92 20.19 -9.03
N ARG A 186 -23.92 20.64 -9.80
CA ARG A 186 -25.13 21.28 -9.27
C ARG A 186 -25.78 20.37 -8.22
N GLY A 187 -26.09 20.95 -7.06
CA GLY A 187 -26.66 20.23 -5.92
C GLY A 187 -25.63 19.81 -4.88
N TYR A 188 -24.33 19.87 -5.18
CA TYR A 188 -23.29 19.66 -4.19
C TYR A 188 -23.24 20.85 -3.19
N PRO A 189 -23.43 20.63 -1.88
CA PRO A 189 -23.48 21.70 -0.89
C PRO A 189 -22.18 22.51 -0.85
N PHE A 190 -22.29 23.84 -0.92
CA PHE A 190 -21.12 24.74 -0.89
C PHE A 190 -20.29 24.58 0.39
N SER A 191 -20.95 24.36 1.53
CA SER A 191 -20.29 24.15 2.83
C SER A 191 -19.44 22.88 2.92
N LEU A 192 -19.54 21.97 1.94
CA LEU A 192 -18.77 20.72 1.90
C LEU A 192 -17.65 20.73 0.84
N ARG A 193 -17.50 21.81 0.07
CA ARG A 193 -16.57 21.86 -1.08
C ARG A 193 -15.10 21.94 -0.70
N GLU A 194 -14.78 22.39 0.51
CA GLU A 194 -13.39 22.37 1.00
C GLU A 194 -12.89 20.93 1.23
N GLY A 195 -13.80 19.97 1.39
CA GLY A 195 -13.47 18.59 1.66
C GLY A 195 -12.82 18.41 3.04
N VAL A 196 -12.11 17.28 3.19
CA VAL A 196 -11.34 16.94 4.39
C VAL A 196 -9.94 16.46 4.02
N PRO A 197 -8.96 16.49 4.93
CA PRO A 197 -7.64 15.94 4.68
C PRO A 197 -7.69 14.46 4.24
N THR A 198 -6.89 14.10 3.24
CA THR A 198 -6.77 12.72 2.75
C THR A 198 -5.71 11.97 3.56
N ALA A 199 -6.15 10.97 4.31
CA ALA A 199 -5.29 10.13 5.13
C ALA A 199 -4.61 9.01 4.31
N ALA A 200 -5.32 8.43 3.35
CA ALA A 200 -4.81 7.33 2.54
C ALA A 200 -5.22 7.44 1.07
N SER A 201 -4.33 7.03 0.18
CA SER A 201 -4.55 6.85 -1.24
C SER A 201 -4.26 5.39 -1.58
N HIS A 202 -5.32 4.68 -1.94
CA HIS A 202 -5.28 3.28 -2.38
C HIS A 202 -5.26 3.23 -3.91
N GLY A 203 -4.30 2.52 -4.48
CA GLY A 203 -4.17 2.34 -5.91
C GLY A 203 -4.72 0.99 -6.37
N LEU A 204 -4.79 0.82 -7.69
CA LEU A 204 -5.29 -0.38 -8.35
C LEU A 204 -4.17 -1.08 -9.13
N TRP A 205 -4.52 -2.16 -9.82
CA TRP A 205 -3.58 -3.04 -10.50
C TRP A 205 -4.07 -3.36 -11.91
N LEU A 206 -3.14 -3.43 -12.84
CA LEU A 206 -3.31 -4.05 -14.15
C LEU A 206 -2.70 -5.46 -14.13
N ASN A 207 -3.07 -6.27 -15.12
CA ASN A 207 -2.65 -7.66 -15.30
C ASN A 207 -3.31 -8.63 -14.32
N ILE A 208 -2.68 -9.03 -13.22
CA ILE A 208 -3.26 -10.04 -12.33
C ILE A 208 -4.17 -9.34 -11.31
N PRO A 209 -5.49 -9.59 -11.34
CA PRO A 209 -6.39 -9.00 -10.37
C PRO A 209 -6.16 -9.54 -8.96
N ASP A 210 -6.34 -8.69 -7.95
CA ASP A 210 -6.37 -9.08 -6.55
C ASP A 210 -7.71 -9.74 -6.19
N TYR A 211 -7.84 -11.00 -6.60
CA TYR A 211 -8.99 -11.84 -6.31
C TYR A 211 -8.71 -12.75 -5.13
N ASP A 212 -9.80 -13.13 -4.44
CA ASP A 212 -9.78 -14.29 -3.55
C ASP A 212 -9.43 -15.57 -4.33
N ALA A 213 -8.86 -16.54 -3.62
CA ALA A 213 -8.41 -17.79 -4.19
C ALA A 213 -9.52 -18.59 -4.90
N PRO A 214 -10.75 -18.74 -4.37
CA PRO A 214 -11.86 -19.33 -5.12
C PRO A 214 -12.10 -18.67 -6.48
N THR A 215 -12.17 -17.34 -6.54
CA THR A 215 -12.35 -16.59 -7.79
C THR A 215 -11.18 -16.80 -8.74
N GLN A 216 -9.94 -16.80 -8.23
CA GLN A 216 -8.75 -17.11 -9.02
C GLN A 216 -8.77 -18.54 -9.60
N LEU A 217 -9.27 -19.53 -8.84
CA LEU A 217 -9.42 -20.92 -9.31
C LEU A 217 -10.39 -21.04 -10.49
N VAL A 218 -11.50 -20.30 -10.47
CA VAL A 218 -12.50 -20.33 -11.55
C VAL A 218 -12.16 -19.41 -12.71
N LYS A 219 -11.25 -18.43 -12.52
CA LYS A 219 -10.81 -17.48 -13.55
C LYS A 219 -9.28 -17.37 -13.68
N PRO A 220 -8.53 -18.48 -13.90
CA PRO A 220 -7.06 -18.48 -13.84
C PRO A 220 -6.40 -17.66 -14.97
N LEU A 221 -7.10 -17.46 -16.08
CA LEU A 221 -6.61 -16.71 -17.25
C LEU A 221 -7.11 -15.26 -17.28
N GLU A 222 -7.97 -14.84 -16.36
CA GLU A 222 -8.48 -13.47 -16.36
C GLU A 222 -7.35 -12.50 -16.06
N ARG A 223 -7.35 -11.38 -16.79
CA ARG A 223 -6.43 -10.27 -16.59
C ARG A 223 -7.19 -8.96 -16.53
N ASN A 224 -6.84 -8.10 -15.57
CA ASN A 224 -7.36 -6.75 -15.52
C ASN A 224 -6.66 -5.88 -16.56
N THR A 225 -7.32 -5.67 -17.70
CA THR A 225 -6.89 -4.73 -18.75
C THR A 225 -7.66 -3.41 -18.69
N ARG A 226 -8.60 -3.29 -17.74
CA ARG A 226 -9.49 -2.13 -17.63
C ARG A 226 -8.83 -1.02 -16.82
N TYR A 227 -8.23 -0.08 -17.53
CA TYR A 227 -7.80 1.19 -16.96
C TYR A 227 -8.99 2.15 -16.84
N VAL A 228 -9.34 2.54 -15.62
CA VAL A 228 -10.36 3.56 -15.37
C VAL A 228 -9.65 4.83 -14.92
N ASP A 229 -9.72 5.87 -15.74
CA ASP A 229 -9.15 7.18 -15.42
C ASP A 229 -10.03 7.95 -14.43
N ALA A 230 -10.10 7.46 -13.20
CA ALA A 230 -10.89 8.07 -12.14
C ALA A 230 -10.18 7.97 -10.79
N VAL A 231 -10.36 9.01 -9.98
CA VAL A 231 -10.09 8.98 -8.54
C VAL A 231 -11.43 9.20 -7.86
N LEU A 232 -11.69 8.44 -6.80
CA LEU A 232 -12.91 8.53 -6.02
C LEU A 232 -12.56 8.63 -4.54
N THR A 233 -13.30 9.45 -3.80
CA THR A 233 -13.30 9.37 -2.34
C THR A 233 -14.21 8.21 -1.92
N ILE A 234 -13.73 7.37 -1.00
CA ILE A 234 -14.55 6.33 -0.37
C ILE A 234 -15.53 7.01 0.59
N PRO A 235 -16.86 6.87 0.41
CA PRO A 235 -17.84 7.56 1.24
C PRO A 235 -17.75 7.24 2.73
N LYS A 236 -18.15 8.17 3.59
CA LYS A 236 -18.28 7.93 5.02
C LYS A 236 -19.22 6.75 5.28
N GLY A 237 -18.87 5.87 6.21
CA GLY A 237 -19.65 4.70 6.59
C GLY A 237 -19.57 3.53 5.62
N THR A 238 -18.72 3.61 4.59
CA THR A 238 -18.51 2.54 3.61
C THR A 238 -17.12 1.92 3.79
N LEU A 239 -17.08 0.59 3.92
CA LEU A 239 -15.84 -0.19 3.94
C LEU A 239 -15.37 -0.49 2.51
N PHE A 240 -14.10 -0.86 2.36
CA PHE A 240 -13.50 -1.24 1.09
C PHE A 240 -12.43 -2.32 1.30
N PRO A 241 -12.17 -3.19 0.32
CA PRO A 241 -11.06 -4.13 0.37
C PRO A 241 -9.77 -3.39 0.01
N MET A 242 -9.05 -2.91 1.02
CA MET A 242 -7.76 -2.24 0.82
C MET A 242 -6.70 -3.27 0.46
N CYS A 243 -5.96 -3.01 -0.60
CA CYS A 243 -4.77 -3.77 -0.98
C CYS A 243 -3.49 -3.06 -0.52
N GLY A 244 -2.60 -3.80 0.15
CA GLY A 244 -1.33 -3.27 0.64
C GLY A 244 -0.24 -3.12 -0.44
N MET A 245 -0.46 -3.69 -1.63
CA MET A 245 0.54 -3.74 -2.72
C MET A 245 0.78 -2.40 -3.43
N ASN A 246 -0.18 -1.48 -3.37
CA ASN A 246 -0.14 -0.18 -4.04
C ASN A 246 -0.89 0.85 -3.20
N LEU A 247 -0.23 1.34 -2.16
CA LEU A 247 -0.86 2.16 -1.13
C LEU A 247 0.09 3.28 -0.70
N ALA A 248 -0.46 4.47 -0.51
CA ALA A 248 0.24 5.56 0.15
C ALA A 248 -0.63 6.17 1.24
N PHE A 249 -0.02 6.66 2.31
CA PHE A 249 -0.76 7.29 3.40
C PHE A 249 0.04 8.40 4.07
N ASN A 250 -0.69 9.34 4.67
CA ASN A 250 -0.14 10.34 5.56
C ASN A 250 0.04 9.72 6.95
N ARG A 251 1.30 9.45 7.29
CA ARG A 251 1.70 8.78 8.52
C ARG A 251 1.28 9.55 9.76
N GLU A 252 1.33 10.89 9.72
CA GLU A 252 0.91 11.73 10.85
C GLU A 252 -0.60 11.65 11.09
N LEU A 253 -1.40 11.52 10.03
CA LEU A 253 -2.86 11.47 10.13
C LEU A 253 -3.40 10.09 10.52
N ILE A 254 -2.74 9.00 10.12
CA ILE A 254 -3.32 7.66 10.24
C ILE A 254 -2.33 6.53 10.52
N GLY A 255 -1.03 6.82 10.63
CA GLY A 255 0.04 5.83 10.80
C GLY A 255 -0.21 4.80 11.92
N PRO A 256 -0.63 5.21 13.14
CA PRO A 256 -0.91 4.25 14.21
C PRO A 256 -2.02 3.24 13.90
N ALA A 257 -2.92 3.55 12.96
CA ALA A 257 -3.98 2.64 12.52
C ALA A 257 -3.59 1.75 11.32
N MET A 258 -2.44 2.02 10.68
CA MET A 258 -1.96 1.28 9.51
C MET A 258 -1.22 0.00 9.94
N TYR A 259 -1.93 -0.89 10.64
CA TYR A 259 -1.39 -2.16 11.14
C TYR A 259 -2.15 -3.35 10.55
N PHE A 260 -1.39 -4.23 9.90
CA PHE A 260 -1.89 -5.36 9.11
C PHE A 260 -2.23 -6.59 9.98
N GLY A 261 -1.96 -6.53 11.29
CA GLY A 261 -2.30 -7.60 12.21
C GLY A 261 -1.35 -8.80 12.12
N LEU A 262 -1.75 -9.90 12.76
CA LEU A 262 -0.99 -11.14 12.81
C LEU A 262 -1.60 -12.16 11.87
N MET A 263 -1.09 -12.33 10.66
CA MET A 263 -1.67 -13.26 9.66
C MET A 263 -0.64 -14.14 8.95
N GLY A 264 0.59 -14.15 9.47
CA GLY A 264 1.69 -14.93 8.95
C GLY A 264 1.76 -16.35 9.50
N ASP A 265 2.98 -16.87 9.63
CA ASP A 265 3.24 -18.24 10.08
C ASP A 265 2.58 -18.56 11.43
N GLY A 266 1.98 -19.74 11.51
CA GLY A 266 1.29 -20.21 12.71
C GLY A 266 0.02 -19.44 13.08
N GLN A 267 -0.49 -18.53 12.23
CA GLN A 267 -1.79 -17.90 12.41
C GLN A 267 -2.88 -18.67 11.64
N PRO A 268 -4.13 -18.68 12.15
CA PRO A 268 -5.21 -19.44 11.53
C PRO A 268 -5.80 -18.76 10.28
N ILE A 269 -5.42 -17.51 10.01
CA ILE A 269 -5.86 -16.69 8.88
C ILE A 269 -4.64 -16.06 8.19
N GLY A 270 -4.69 -15.94 6.87
CA GLY A 270 -3.68 -15.29 6.03
C GLY A 270 -4.33 -14.56 4.85
N ARG A 271 -3.60 -13.59 4.25
CA ARG A 271 -4.05 -12.80 3.08
C ARG A 271 -5.33 -11.99 3.32
N TYR A 272 -5.57 -11.60 4.57
CA TYR A 272 -6.66 -10.70 4.99
C TYR A 272 -6.13 -9.45 5.71
N ASP A 273 -4.82 -9.31 5.73
CA ASP A 273 -4.05 -8.44 6.61
C ASP A 273 -4.16 -6.97 6.20
N ASP A 274 -4.09 -6.70 4.89
CA ASP A 274 -4.35 -5.38 4.32
C ASP A 274 -5.83 -4.98 4.37
N MET A 275 -6.75 -5.90 4.09
CA MET A 275 -8.19 -5.64 4.23
C MET A 275 -8.55 -5.27 5.68
N TRP A 276 -8.03 -6.01 6.66
CA TRP A 276 -8.19 -5.72 8.08
C TRP A 276 -7.67 -4.32 8.44
N ALA A 277 -6.45 -3.99 8.01
CA ALA A 277 -5.88 -2.66 8.21
C ALA A 277 -6.74 -1.56 7.56
N GLY A 278 -7.27 -1.84 6.37
CA GLY A 278 -8.14 -0.95 5.61
C GLY A 278 -9.46 -0.68 6.32
N TRP A 279 -10.10 -1.69 6.88
CA TRP A 279 -11.34 -1.54 7.64
C TRP A 279 -11.12 -0.78 8.94
N CYS A 280 -10.05 -1.09 9.69
CA CYS A 280 -9.68 -0.33 10.88
C CYS A 280 -9.42 1.14 10.54
N THR A 281 -8.57 1.38 9.55
CA THR A 281 -8.23 2.73 9.07
C THR A 281 -9.49 3.48 8.64
N LYS A 282 -10.40 2.84 7.91
CA LYS A 282 -11.60 3.48 7.41
C LYS A 282 -12.55 3.92 8.52
N VAL A 283 -12.80 3.07 9.51
CA VAL A 283 -13.63 3.40 10.68
C VAL A 283 -13.04 4.60 11.44
N ILE A 284 -11.71 4.62 11.60
CA ILE A 284 -11.02 5.71 12.32
C ILE A 284 -11.03 7.00 11.51
N CYS A 285 -10.77 6.94 10.20
CA CYS A 285 -10.89 8.10 9.31
C CYS A 285 -12.30 8.71 9.38
N ASP A 286 -13.34 7.88 9.32
CA ASP A 286 -14.72 8.37 9.39
C ASP A 286 -15.08 9.02 10.73
N HIS A 287 -14.49 8.53 11.82
CA HIS A 287 -14.65 9.09 13.16
C HIS A 287 -13.92 10.43 13.30
N LEU A 288 -12.69 10.52 12.81
CA LEU A 288 -11.83 11.71 12.91
C LEU A 288 -12.06 12.75 11.81
N GLY A 289 -12.97 12.48 10.86
CA GLY A 289 -13.27 13.39 9.76
C GLY A 289 -12.16 13.45 8.72
N LEU A 290 -11.51 12.33 8.44
CA LEU A 290 -10.47 12.16 7.42
C LEU A 290 -11.01 11.39 6.21
N GLY A 291 -10.35 11.56 5.06
CA GLY A 291 -10.75 10.91 3.81
C GLY A 291 -9.80 9.81 3.35
N VAL A 292 -10.34 8.92 2.53
CA VAL A 292 -9.58 7.88 1.82
C VAL A 292 -9.95 7.95 0.35
N LYS A 293 -8.95 7.97 -0.53
CA LYS A 293 -9.12 7.95 -1.99
C LYS A 293 -8.75 6.58 -2.57
N THR A 294 -9.45 6.20 -3.64
CA THR A 294 -9.17 4.99 -4.44
C THR A 294 -9.31 5.27 -5.93
N GLY A 295 -8.75 4.40 -6.78
CA GLY A 295 -8.76 4.54 -8.24
C GLY A 295 -7.34 4.63 -8.77
N LEU A 296 -6.99 5.74 -9.41
CA LEU A 296 -5.58 6.01 -9.72
C LEU A 296 -4.76 6.12 -8.42
N PRO A 297 -3.52 5.61 -8.37
CA PRO A 297 -2.75 5.06 -9.50
C PRO A 297 -2.92 3.56 -9.76
N TYR A 298 -2.51 3.14 -10.96
CA TYR A 298 -2.36 1.73 -11.31
C TYR A 298 -0.89 1.29 -11.30
N ILE A 299 -0.62 0.11 -10.74
CA ILE A 299 0.62 -0.64 -10.92
C ILE A 299 0.41 -1.85 -11.84
N PHE A 300 1.47 -2.50 -12.29
CA PHE A 300 1.38 -3.76 -13.04
C PHE A 300 1.78 -4.90 -12.12
N HIS A 301 0.87 -5.83 -11.81
CA HIS A 301 1.15 -6.93 -10.90
C HIS A 301 1.50 -8.20 -11.69
N SER A 302 2.72 -8.73 -11.49
CA SER A 302 3.26 -9.82 -12.33
C SER A 302 3.14 -11.23 -11.75
N LYS A 303 2.90 -11.38 -10.44
CA LYS A 303 2.94 -12.69 -9.79
C LYS A 303 1.54 -13.26 -9.55
N ALA A 304 1.28 -14.43 -10.12
CA ALA A 304 0.17 -15.27 -9.69
C ALA A 304 0.71 -16.30 -8.70
N SER A 305 0.31 -16.20 -7.43
CA SER A 305 0.61 -17.22 -6.43
C SER A 305 -0.25 -18.46 -6.63
N ASN A 306 0.13 -19.59 -6.00
CA ASN A 306 -0.61 -20.84 -6.14
C ASN A 306 -1.99 -20.72 -5.45
N PRO A 307 -3.10 -20.79 -6.21
CA PRO A 307 -4.42 -20.52 -5.65
C PRO A 307 -4.88 -21.59 -4.65
N PHE A 308 -4.39 -22.84 -4.73
CA PHE A 308 -4.72 -23.87 -3.74
C PHE A 308 -4.04 -23.61 -2.38
N VAL A 309 -2.81 -23.08 -2.40
CA VAL A 309 -2.13 -22.67 -1.17
C VAL A 309 -2.85 -21.47 -0.56
N ASN A 310 -3.24 -20.50 -1.40
CA ASN A 310 -3.97 -19.32 -0.95
C ASN A 310 -5.34 -19.67 -0.37
N LEU A 311 -6.08 -20.59 -1.00
CA LEU A 311 -7.38 -21.03 -0.50
C LEU A 311 -7.29 -21.57 0.93
N ARG A 312 -6.23 -22.32 1.27
CA ARG A 312 -6.02 -22.81 2.64
C ARG A 312 -5.76 -21.67 3.64
N LYS A 313 -5.06 -20.63 3.21
CA LYS A 313 -4.77 -19.44 4.04
C LYS A 313 -6.01 -18.57 4.23
N GLU A 314 -6.79 -18.42 3.17
CA GLU A 314 -7.96 -17.54 3.11
C GLU A 314 -9.24 -18.18 3.65
N TYR A 315 -9.34 -19.52 3.67
CA TYR A 315 -10.59 -20.24 3.98
C TYR A 315 -11.29 -19.73 5.24
N LYS A 316 -10.54 -19.57 6.34
CA LYS A 316 -11.10 -19.03 7.58
C LYS A 316 -11.49 -17.56 7.43
N GLY A 317 -10.69 -16.75 6.74
CA GLY A 317 -11.01 -15.35 6.46
C GLY A 317 -12.31 -15.20 5.67
N ILE A 318 -12.50 -15.99 4.60
CA ILE A 318 -13.72 -16.00 3.79
C ILE A 318 -14.95 -16.35 4.63
N TYR A 319 -14.80 -17.27 5.58
CA TYR A 319 -15.91 -17.63 6.48
C TYR A 319 -16.13 -16.55 7.57
N TRP A 320 -15.07 -16.07 8.20
CA TRP A 320 -15.15 -15.10 9.29
C TRP A 320 -15.51 -13.69 8.83
N GLN A 321 -15.26 -13.32 7.57
CA GLN A 321 -15.61 -12.00 7.05
C GLN A 321 -17.10 -11.69 7.22
N GLU A 322 -17.96 -12.71 7.20
CA GLU A 322 -19.41 -12.58 7.38
C GLU A 322 -19.78 -12.09 8.80
N GLU A 323 -18.87 -12.19 9.77
CA GLU A 323 -18.99 -11.58 11.10
C GLU A 323 -18.13 -10.31 11.23
N ILE A 324 -16.94 -10.29 10.62
CA ILE A 324 -15.99 -9.15 10.70
C ILE A 324 -16.54 -7.90 9.98
N ILE A 325 -17.13 -8.05 8.80
CA ILE A 325 -17.65 -6.91 8.02
C ILE A 325 -18.83 -6.24 8.76
N PRO A 326 -19.87 -6.98 9.20
CA PRO A 326 -20.92 -6.39 10.02
C PRO A 326 -20.41 -5.75 11.32
N PHE A 327 -19.39 -6.33 11.95
CA PHE A 327 -18.72 -5.72 13.11
C PHE A 327 -18.18 -4.33 12.78
N PHE A 328 -17.41 -4.17 11.71
CA PHE A 328 -16.85 -2.87 11.33
C PHE A 328 -17.91 -1.88 10.85
N GLN A 329 -18.95 -2.34 10.15
CA GLN A 329 -20.08 -1.50 9.74
C GLN A 329 -20.86 -0.94 10.94
N GLN A 330 -20.89 -1.67 12.06
CA GLN A 330 -21.57 -1.28 13.29
C GLN A 330 -20.64 -0.66 14.34
N ALA A 331 -19.33 -0.61 14.08
CA ALA A 331 -18.37 -0.05 15.00
C ALA A 331 -18.64 1.45 15.21
N VAL A 332 -18.79 1.85 16.46
CA VAL A 332 -18.96 3.25 16.86
C VAL A 332 -17.88 3.55 17.89
N LEU A 333 -17.05 4.54 17.59
CA LEU A 333 -16.02 5.01 18.50
C LEU A 333 -16.57 6.15 19.37
N PRO A 334 -16.30 6.16 20.69
CA PRO A 334 -16.65 7.25 21.61
C PRO A 334 -16.10 8.61 21.17
N LYS A 335 -16.84 9.69 21.43
CA LYS A 335 -16.47 11.06 20.99
C LYS A 335 -15.17 11.58 21.60
N ASP A 336 -14.73 11.02 22.72
CA ASP A 336 -13.47 11.34 23.39
C ASP A 336 -12.25 10.62 22.79
N CYS A 337 -12.46 9.67 21.85
CA CYS A 337 -11.43 9.09 21.00
C CYS A 337 -10.96 10.09 19.93
N THR A 338 -10.25 11.11 20.38
CA THR A 338 -9.84 12.28 19.56
C THR A 338 -8.51 12.09 18.82
N THR A 339 -7.85 10.95 18.98
CA THR A 339 -6.54 10.62 18.37
C THR A 339 -6.60 9.23 17.75
N VAL A 340 -5.78 8.97 16.73
CA VAL A 340 -5.69 7.65 16.08
C VAL A 340 -5.39 6.54 17.09
N GLN A 341 -4.45 6.75 18.01
CA GLN A 341 -4.09 5.78 19.05
C GLN A 341 -5.30 5.41 19.92
N LYS A 342 -5.96 6.41 20.53
CA LYS A 342 -7.21 6.18 21.30
C LYS A 342 -8.26 5.43 20.51
N CYS A 343 -8.47 5.82 19.24
CA CYS A 343 -9.42 5.14 18.36
C CYS A 343 -9.05 3.67 18.14
N TYR A 344 -7.77 3.39 17.88
CA TYR A 344 -7.28 2.04 17.60
C TYR A 344 -7.31 1.14 18.84
N ILE A 345 -6.99 1.69 20.02
CA ILE A 345 -7.10 1.00 21.31
C ILE A 345 -8.56 0.67 21.64
N GLU A 346 -9.48 1.61 21.45
CA GLU A 346 -10.91 1.34 21.64
C GLU A 346 -11.41 0.29 20.65
N LEU A 347 -10.96 0.34 19.40
CA LEU A 347 -11.30 -0.66 18.39
C LEU A 347 -10.76 -2.06 18.79
N ALA A 348 -9.52 -2.14 19.31
CA ALA A 348 -8.95 -3.39 19.82
C ALA A 348 -9.80 -3.98 20.97
N LYS A 349 -10.27 -3.15 21.89
CA LYS A 349 -11.21 -3.55 22.94
C LYS A 349 -12.50 -4.13 22.33
N GLN A 350 -13.10 -3.44 21.37
CA GLN A 350 -14.32 -3.93 20.71
C GLN A 350 -14.09 -5.23 19.93
N VAL A 351 -12.92 -5.41 19.30
CA VAL A 351 -12.53 -6.68 18.65
C VAL A 351 -12.52 -7.80 19.68
N LYS A 352 -11.88 -7.60 20.83
CA LYS A 352 -11.84 -8.58 21.91
C LYS A 352 -13.24 -8.91 22.47
N GLU A 353 -14.08 -7.90 22.66
CA GLU A 353 -15.42 -8.10 23.20
C GLU A 353 -16.36 -8.82 22.21
N LYS A 354 -16.25 -8.51 20.91
CA LYS A 354 -17.25 -8.93 19.91
C LYS A 354 -16.80 -10.06 19.00
N LEU A 355 -15.50 -10.20 18.71
CA LEU A 355 -14.97 -11.19 17.77
C LEU A 355 -14.30 -12.38 18.45
N SER A 356 -13.98 -12.34 19.75
CA SER A 356 -13.40 -13.50 20.45
C SER A 356 -14.32 -14.73 20.48
N LYS A 357 -15.64 -14.53 20.34
CA LYS A 357 -16.60 -15.63 20.15
C LYS A 357 -16.46 -16.36 18.80
N VAL A 358 -15.83 -15.72 17.80
CA VAL A 358 -15.61 -16.29 16.48
C VAL A 358 -14.42 -17.26 16.52
N ASP A 359 -13.30 -16.85 17.11
CA ASP A 359 -12.11 -17.68 17.33
C ASP A 359 -11.17 -16.99 18.36
N PRO A 360 -10.46 -17.75 19.23
CA PRO A 360 -9.48 -17.20 20.18
C PRO A 360 -8.35 -16.39 19.53
N TYR A 361 -8.14 -16.54 18.22
CA TYR A 361 -7.27 -15.67 17.44
C TYR A 361 -7.57 -14.18 17.65
N PHE A 362 -8.84 -13.78 17.77
CA PHE A 362 -9.20 -12.37 17.91
C PHE A 362 -8.82 -11.80 19.28
N ASP A 363 -8.73 -12.62 20.33
CA ASP A 363 -8.14 -12.20 21.61
C ASP A 363 -6.66 -11.84 21.42
N LYS A 364 -5.92 -12.73 20.76
CA LYS A 364 -4.50 -12.52 20.46
C LYS A 364 -4.29 -11.31 19.54
N LEU A 365 -5.14 -11.14 18.53
CA LEU A 365 -5.06 -10.02 17.60
C LEU A 365 -5.34 -8.69 18.33
N ALA A 366 -6.34 -8.64 19.20
CA ALA A 366 -6.63 -7.45 20.01
C ALA A 366 -5.45 -7.09 20.94
N ASP A 367 -4.84 -8.07 21.60
CA ASP A 367 -3.65 -7.84 22.44
C ASP A 367 -2.46 -7.35 21.59
N ALA A 368 -2.31 -7.87 20.37
CA ALA A 368 -1.29 -7.41 19.42
C ALA A 368 -1.57 -5.99 18.89
N MET A 369 -2.84 -5.61 18.71
CA MET A 369 -3.22 -4.24 18.33
C MET A 369 -2.83 -3.23 19.43
N VAL A 370 -3.01 -3.59 20.70
CA VAL A 370 -2.55 -2.77 21.83
C VAL A 370 -1.03 -2.69 21.86
N THR A 371 -0.36 -3.84 21.78
CA THR A 371 1.12 -3.92 21.75
C THR A 371 1.71 -3.10 20.60
N TRP A 372 1.05 -3.09 19.44
CA TRP A 372 1.43 -2.28 18.29
C TRP A 372 1.42 -0.77 18.62
N ILE A 373 0.37 -0.27 19.27
CA ILE A 373 0.29 1.15 19.67
C ILE A 373 1.36 1.49 20.72
N GLU A 374 1.60 0.61 21.69
CA GLU A 374 2.66 0.81 22.68
C GLU A 374 4.04 0.89 22.02
N ALA A 375 4.34 -0.03 21.09
CA ALA A 375 5.59 -0.01 20.32
C ALA A 375 5.69 1.23 19.43
N TRP A 376 4.57 1.64 18.80
CA TRP A 376 4.50 2.83 17.98
C TRP A 376 4.85 4.08 18.78
N ASP A 377 4.21 4.28 19.94
CA ASP A 377 4.39 5.47 20.77
C ASP A 377 5.80 5.52 21.40
N GLU A 378 6.38 4.36 21.77
CA GLU A 378 7.78 4.29 22.24
C GLU A 378 8.79 4.73 21.18
N LEU A 379 8.60 4.29 19.93
CA LEU A 379 9.48 4.69 18.83
C LEU A 379 9.15 6.08 18.27
N ASN A 380 7.96 6.60 18.53
CA ASN A 380 7.44 7.86 17.98
C ASN A 380 6.83 8.73 19.08
N PRO A 381 7.62 9.15 20.08
CA PRO A 381 7.11 9.91 21.20
C PRO A 381 6.52 11.24 20.71
N THR A 382 5.32 11.57 21.19
CA THR A 382 4.66 12.85 20.90
C THR A 382 5.22 13.93 21.84
N GLY A 383 6.28 14.63 21.40
CA GLY A 383 6.90 15.72 22.17
C GLY A 383 8.32 16.05 21.73
N PRO A 384 8.94 17.14 22.25
CA PRO A 384 10.33 17.43 21.96
C PRO A 384 11.22 16.29 22.47
N VAL A 385 11.95 15.66 21.55
CA VAL A 385 12.96 14.65 21.86
C VAL A 385 13.94 15.25 22.87
N PRO A 386 14.10 14.68 24.08
CA PRO A 386 15.17 15.11 24.96
C PRO A 386 16.48 14.90 24.21
N ASN A 387 17.29 15.94 24.07
CA ASN A 387 18.62 15.85 23.47
C ASN A 387 19.41 14.71 24.13
N GLY A 388 19.41 13.55 23.48
CA GLY A 388 20.01 12.32 23.95
C GLY A 388 20.57 11.61 22.74
N LYS A 389 21.90 11.53 22.71
CA LYS A 389 22.74 11.06 21.59
C LYS A 389 22.18 9.81 20.93
N ALA A 390 22.16 9.83 19.59
CA ALA A 390 22.09 8.63 18.78
C ALA A 390 23.12 7.60 19.29
N ALA A 391 22.65 6.38 19.52
CA ALA A 391 23.48 5.21 19.79
C ALA A 391 23.48 4.32 18.55
#